data_AF-A0A929IK19-F1
#
_entry.id   AF-A0A929IK19-F1
#
_cell.length_a   1.000
_cell.length_b   1.000
_cell.length_c   1.000
_cell.angle_alpha   90.00
_cell.angle_beta   90.00
_cell.angle_gamma   90.00
#
_symmetry.space_group_name_H-M   'P 1'
#
loop_
_entity.id
_entity.type
_entity.pdbx_description
1 polymer ?
#
loop_
_entity_poly.entity_id
_entity_poly.type
_entity_poly.pdbx_seq_one_letter_code
_entity_poly.pdbx_strand_id
1 'polypeptide(L)'
;MNDERIEAARAAKRNGPVFLEYGFRPFFLGAGLQAALAMGGWIMWIFLLRAKAAPESLTIAVPVHLWHAHEMIFGYGLAVAAGFFLTAVPSWTGKQPVRGTMLGILFALWLAARLASWFSALLPPIAVALPELAFIGLLSALVGHALLSGWSRRNFLFLPVLAAMFVAAVLYHLKFPYPAHILGLDT
;
A
#
# COMPACT_ATOMS: atom_id res chain seq x y z
N MET A 1 1.68 -7.59 -45.09
CA MET A 1 3.04 -7.05 -44.92
C MET A 1 3.12 -5.79 -44.03
N ASN A 2 2.30 -4.74 -44.19
CA ASN A 2 2.35 -3.58 -43.26
C ASN A 2 1.70 -3.89 -41.90
N ASP A 3 0.57 -4.62 -41.91
CA ASP A 3 -0.14 -5.00 -40.68
C ASP A 3 0.64 -6.01 -39.82
N GLU A 4 1.35 -6.95 -40.43
CA GLU A 4 2.23 -7.89 -39.71
C GLU A 4 3.41 -7.18 -39.04
N ARG A 5 3.95 -6.11 -39.65
CA ARG A 5 5.01 -5.28 -39.03
C ARG A 5 4.45 -4.44 -37.89
N ILE A 6 3.21 -3.97 -38.00
CA ILE A 6 2.51 -3.23 -36.94
C ILE A 6 2.13 -4.17 -35.78
N GLU A 7 1.67 -5.39 -36.08
CA GLU A 7 1.37 -6.41 -35.06
C GLU A 7 2.65 -6.94 -34.40
N ALA A 8 3.71 -7.21 -35.16
CA ALA A 8 5.00 -7.59 -34.60
C ALA A 8 5.60 -6.47 -33.73
N ALA A 9 5.46 -5.20 -34.13
CA ALA A 9 5.88 -4.05 -33.32
C ALA A 9 5.00 -3.86 -32.05
N ARG A 10 3.70 -4.19 -32.11
CA ARG A 10 2.80 -4.18 -30.96
C ARG A 10 3.08 -5.34 -30.00
N ALA A 11 3.37 -6.53 -30.53
CA ALA A 11 3.74 -7.73 -29.78
C ALA A 11 5.11 -7.54 -29.10
N ALA A 12 6.10 -7.01 -29.82
CA ALA A 12 7.41 -6.67 -29.27
C ALA A 12 7.39 -5.52 -28.25
N LYS A 13 6.29 -4.76 -28.16
CA LYS A 13 6.09 -3.70 -27.16
C LYS A 13 5.45 -4.22 -25.85
N ARG A 14 4.99 -5.48 -25.82
CA ARG A 14 4.51 -6.18 -24.60
C ARG A 14 5.66 -6.81 -23.81
N ASN A 15 6.67 -6.03 -23.42
CA ASN A 15 7.84 -6.56 -22.72
C ASN A 15 7.79 -6.24 -21.21
N GLY A 16 6.78 -6.77 -20.52
CA GLY A 16 6.69 -6.72 -19.06
C GLY A 16 5.75 -7.79 -18.52
N PRO A 17 5.88 -8.20 -17.25
CA PRO A 17 4.97 -9.17 -16.65
C PRO A 17 3.53 -8.68 -16.78
N VAL A 18 2.61 -9.54 -17.22
CA VAL A 18 1.17 -9.24 -17.39
C VAL A 18 0.59 -8.59 -16.12
N PHE A 19 1.07 -9.01 -14.96
CA PHE A 19 0.69 -8.47 -13.66
C PHE A 19 0.99 -6.97 -13.50
N LEU A 20 2.01 -6.43 -14.17
CA LEU A 20 2.46 -5.03 -14.07
C LEU A 20 2.04 -4.15 -15.26
N GLU A 21 1.06 -4.61 -16.05
CA GLU A 21 0.54 -3.85 -17.20
C GLU A 21 -0.43 -2.73 -16.79
N TYR A 22 -1.15 -2.87 -15.68
CA TYR A 22 -2.14 -1.90 -15.23
C TYR A 22 -2.19 -1.86 -13.71
N GLY A 23 -2.31 -0.66 -13.13
CA GLY A 23 -2.32 -0.48 -11.68
C GLY A 23 -3.42 -1.22 -10.94
N PHE A 24 -4.61 -1.39 -11.52
CA PHE A 24 -5.69 -2.15 -10.88
C PHE A 24 -5.32 -3.61 -10.62
N ARG A 25 -4.50 -4.25 -11.48
CA ARG A 25 -4.20 -5.68 -11.39
C ARG A 25 -3.50 -6.05 -10.08
N PRO A 26 -2.31 -5.49 -9.77
CA PRO A 26 -1.61 -5.85 -8.56
C PRO A 26 -2.32 -5.33 -7.32
N PHE A 27 -2.87 -4.11 -7.38
CA PHE A 27 -3.44 -3.47 -6.21
C PHE A 27 -4.83 -3.98 -5.82
N PHE A 28 -5.73 -4.31 -6.76
CA PHE A 28 -7.02 -4.90 -6.38
C PHE A 28 -6.89 -6.34 -5.93
N LEU A 29 -6.00 -7.12 -6.56
CA LEU A 29 -5.69 -8.47 -6.09
C LEU A 29 -5.05 -8.42 -4.69
N GLY A 30 -4.07 -7.53 -4.51
CA GLY A 30 -3.41 -7.29 -3.23
C GLY A 30 -4.40 -6.82 -2.15
N ALA A 31 -5.32 -5.90 -2.49
CA ALA A 31 -6.35 -5.43 -1.57
C ALA A 31 -7.28 -6.56 -1.12
N GLY A 32 -7.77 -7.39 -2.05
CA GLY A 32 -8.63 -8.53 -1.73
C GLY A 32 -7.92 -9.55 -0.83
N LEU A 33 -6.66 -9.87 -1.13
CA LEU A 33 -5.86 -10.77 -0.30
C LEU A 33 -5.59 -10.16 1.09
N GLN A 34 -5.23 -8.88 1.15
CA GLN A 34 -4.96 -8.19 2.41
C GLN A 34 -6.22 -8.12 3.29
N ALA A 35 -7.39 -7.86 2.70
CA ALA A 35 -8.66 -7.87 3.42
C ALA A 35 -8.92 -9.26 4.03
N ALA A 36 -8.73 -10.33 3.25
CA ALA A 36 -8.91 -11.70 3.73
C ALA A 36 -7.94 -12.04 4.87
N LEU A 37 -6.66 -11.69 4.72
CA LEU A 37 -5.63 -11.93 5.75
C LEU A 37 -5.89 -11.13 7.02
N ALA A 38 -6.15 -9.83 6.92
CA ALA A 38 -6.36 -8.96 8.07
C ALA A 38 -7.67 -9.26 8.80
N MET A 39 -8.74 -9.60 8.07
CA MET A 39 -9.98 -10.08 8.69
C MET A 39 -9.80 -11.45 9.33
N GLY A 40 -9.09 -12.38 8.67
CA GLY A 40 -8.79 -13.70 9.22
C GLY A 40 -7.98 -13.60 10.52
N GLY A 41 -6.93 -12.78 10.54
CA GLY A 41 -6.13 -12.53 11.74
C GLY A 41 -6.96 -11.91 12.87
N TRP A 42 -7.81 -10.94 12.54
CA TRP A 42 -8.71 -10.29 13.51
C TRP A 42 -9.73 -11.26 14.11
N ILE A 43 -10.40 -12.05 13.27
CA ILE A 43 -11.40 -13.04 13.71
C ILE A 43 -10.72 -14.12 14.56
N MET A 44 -9.58 -14.64 14.12
CA MET A 44 -8.80 -15.62 14.88
C MET A 44 -8.43 -15.08 16.26
N TRP A 45 -7.97 -13.82 16.34
CA TRP A 45 -7.67 -13.17 17.61
C TRP A 45 -8.90 -13.08 18.54
N ILE A 46 -10.08 -12.73 18.02
CA ILE A 46 -11.32 -12.70 18.80
C ILE A 46 -11.64 -14.10 19.38
N PHE A 47 -11.48 -15.17 18.60
CA PHE A 47 -11.69 -16.53 19.08
C PHE A 47 -10.71 -16.92 20.18
N LEU A 48 -9.42 -16.60 20.03
CA LEU A 48 -8.40 -16.87 21.04
C LEU A 48 -8.66 -16.12 22.34
N LEU A 49 -9.07 -14.84 22.26
CA LEU A 49 -9.50 -14.06 23.42
C LEU A 49 -10.68 -14.69 24.13
N ARG A 50 -11.72 -15.12 23.39
CA ARG A 50 -12.90 -15.77 23.96
C ARG A 50 -12.57 -17.11 24.62
N ALA A 51 -11.62 -17.86 24.05
CA ALA A 51 -11.13 -19.11 24.60
C ALA A 51 -10.15 -18.94 25.77
N LYS A 52 -9.78 -17.71 26.14
CA LYS A 52 -8.70 -17.41 27.11
C LYS A 52 -7.37 -18.08 26.72
N ALA A 53 -7.13 -18.23 25.42
CA ALA A 53 -5.96 -18.87 24.83
C ALA A 53 -5.15 -17.90 23.96
N ALA A 54 -5.27 -16.59 24.25
CA ALA A 54 -4.48 -15.58 23.56
C ALA A 54 -2.99 -15.73 23.92
N PRO A 55 -2.08 -15.72 22.93
CA PRO A 55 -0.65 -15.78 23.19
C PRO A 55 -0.18 -14.63 24.09
N GLU A 56 0.78 -14.91 24.96
CA GLU A 56 1.43 -13.88 25.80
C GLU A 56 2.26 -12.90 24.98
N SER A 57 2.79 -13.36 23.84
CA SER A 57 3.53 -12.52 22.89
C SER A 57 3.00 -12.72 21.47
N LEU A 58 2.97 -11.62 20.72
CA LEU A 58 2.57 -11.59 19.31
C LEU A 58 3.71 -11.01 18.48
N THR A 59 3.73 -11.33 17.19
CA THR A 59 4.64 -10.69 16.22
C THR A 59 4.22 -9.26 15.88
N ILE A 60 3.13 -8.77 16.49
CA ILE A 60 2.55 -7.44 16.27
C ILE A 60 2.80 -6.60 17.52
N ALA A 61 3.42 -5.43 17.36
CA ALA A 61 3.84 -4.58 18.47
C ALA A 61 2.71 -3.76 19.12
N VAL A 62 1.60 -3.56 18.40
CA VAL A 62 0.45 -2.78 18.88
C VAL A 62 -0.70 -3.70 19.26
N PRO A 63 -1.65 -3.25 20.09
CA PRO A 63 -2.89 -3.99 20.34
C PRO A 63 -3.57 -4.40 19.03
N VAL A 64 -3.99 -5.68 18.95
CA VAL A 64 -4.48 -6.29 17.69
C VAL A 64 -5.66 -5.53 17.07
N HIS A 65 -6.46 -4.83 17.88
CA HIS A 65 -7.57 -4.00 17.40
C HIS A 65 -7.11 -2.74 16.67
N LEU A 66 -6.02 -2.14 17.13
CA LEU A 66 -5.38 -1.01 16.44
C LEU A 66 -4.65 -1.48 15.19
N TRP A 67 -3.98 -2.63 15.25
CA TRP A 67 -3.38 -3.25 14.07
C TRP A 67 -4.44 -3.54 13.00
N HIS A 68 -5.58 -4.14 13.37
CA HIS A 68 -6.65 -4.40 12.43
C HIS A 68 -7.19 -3.12 11.79
N ALA A 69 -7.44 -2.08 12.59
CA ALA A 69 -7.88 -0.79 12.08
C ALA A 69 -6.85 -0.16 11.13
N HIS A 70 -5.56 -0.22 11.48
CA HIS A 70 -4.46 0.24 10.62
C HIS A 70 -4.42 -0.53 9.30
N GLU A 71 -4.55 -1.86 9.33
CA GLU A 71 -4.56 -2.69 8.12
C GLU A 71 -5.77 -2.43 7.22
N MET A 72 -6.94 -2.08 7.77
CA MET A 72 -8.11 -1.71 6.97
C MET A 72 -7.93 -0.36 6.28
N ILE A 73 -7.31 0.62 6.95
CA ILE A 73 -7.11 1.98 6.41
C ILE A 73 -5.92 2.01 5.44
N PHE A 74 -4.74 1.64 5.92
CA PHE A 74 -3.48 1.82 5.20
C PHE A 74 -3.10 0.61 4.34
N GLY A 75 -3.56 -0.59 4.71
CA GLY A 75 -3.31 -1.81 3.94
C GLY A 75 -4.30 -1.98 2.82
N TYR A 76 -5.55 -2.22 3.18
CA TYR A 76 -6.65 -2.41 2.24
C TYR A 76 -7.05 -1.11 1.56
N GLY A 77 -7.42 -0.07 2.33
CA GLY A 77 -7.98 1.17 1.79
C GLY A 77 -7.06 1.86 0.79
N LEU A 78 -5.77 1.99 1.12
CA LEU A 78 -4.81 2.59 0.20
C LEU A 78 -4.44 1.68 -0.99
N ALA A 79 -4.52 0.35 -0.86
CA ALA A 79 -4.39 -0.53 -2.02
C ALA A 79 -5.54 -0.31 -3.02
N VAL A 80 -6.78 -0.24 -2.52
CA VAL A 80 -7.94 0.10 -3.36
C VAL A 80 -7.76 1.49 -3.98
N ALA A 81 -7.35 2.48 -3.19
CA ALA A 81 -7.09 3.83 -3.69
C ALA A 81 -6.00 3.84 -4.78
N ALA A 82 -4.89 3.12 -4.59
CA ALA A 82 -3.84 2.99 -5.60
C ALA A 82 -4.35 2.33 -6.89
N GLY A 83 -5.06 1.21 -6.79
CA GLY A 83 -5.65 0.54 -7.95
C GLY A 83 -6.61 1.45 -8.73
N PHE A 84 -7.43 2.23 -8.01
CA PHE A 84 -8.30 3.23 -8.58
C PHE A 84 -7.51 4.36 -9.26
N PHE A 85 -6.63 5.05 -8.53
CA PHE A 85 -5.93 6.22 -9.05
C PHE A 85 -5.03 5.91 -10.24
N LEU A 86 -4.27 4.81 -10.17
CA LEU A 86 -3.36 4.42 -11.26
C LEU A 86 -4.11 4.02 -12.54
N THR A 87 -5.43 3.78 -12.45
CA THR A 87 -6.31 3.46 -13.58
C THR A 87 -7.10 4.68 -14.04
N ALA A 88 -7.65 5.46 -13.11
CA ALA A 88 -8.55 6.57 -13.39
C ALA A 88 -7.81 7.86 -13.77
N VAL A 89 -6.72 8.20 -13.08
CA VAL A 89 -5.98 9.45 -13.30
C VAL A 89 -5.47 9.60 -14.74
N PRO A 90 -4.92 8.55 -15.39
CA PRO A 90 -4.54 8.64 -16.81
C PRO A 90 -5.70 9.05 -17.72
N SER A 91 -6.92 8.56 -17.47
CA SER A 91 -8.10 8.90 -18.26
C SER A 91 -8.54 10.35 -18.11
N TRP A 92 -8.34 10.95 -16.94
CA TRP A 92 -8.71 12.34 -16.68
C TRP A 92 -7.67 13.37 -17.13
N THR A 93 -6.42 12.93 -17.25
CA THR A 93 -5.26 13.81 -17.48
C THR A 93 -4.64 13.63 -18.85
N GLY A 94 -5.01 12.58 -19.59
CA GLY A 94 -4.38 12.21 -20.87
C GLY A 94 -2.94 11.72 -20.74
N LYS A 95 -2.43 11.56 -19.50
CA LYS A 95 -1.07 11.08 -19.24
C LYS A 95 -0.95 9.58 -19.49
N GLN A 96 0.28 9.13 -19.72
CA GLN A 96 0.57 7.71 -19.82
C GLN A 96 0.33 7.01 -18.48
N PRO A 97 -0.33 5.83 -18.46
CA PRO A 97 -0.51 5.06 -17.23
C PRO A 97 0.83 4.63 -16.63
N VAL A 98 0.89 4.55 -15.30
CA VAL A 98 2.04 3.97 -14.59
C VAL A 98 2.04 2.45 -14.82
N ARG A 99 3.14 1.91 -15.35
CA ARG A 99 3.30 0.50 -15.74
C ARG A 99 4.73 0.01 -15.54
N GLY A 100 4.93 -1.30 -15.62
CA GLY A 100 6.25 -1.93 -15.59
C GLY A 100 6.97 -1.71 -14.27
N THR A 101 8.26 -1.34 -14.32
CA THR A 101 9.14 -1.22 -13.14
C THR A 101 8.60 -0.27 -12.07
N MET A 102 8.09 0.91 -12.44
CA MET A 102 7.56 1.86 -11.46
C MET A 102 6.34 1.31 -10.71
N LEU A 103 5.46 0.60 -11.43
CA LEU A 103 4.32 -0.09 -10.80
C LEU A 103 4.79 -1.22 -9.88
N GLY A 104 5.82 -1.95 -10.30
CA GLY A 104 6.46 -2.99 -9.48
C GLY A 104 7.05 -2.44 -8.18
N ILE A 105 7.78 -1.32 -8.24
CA ILE A 105 8.33 -0.64 -7.06
C ILE A 105 7.21 -0.22 -6.12
N LEU A 106 6.16 0.41 -6.64
CA LEU A 106 5.05 0.88 -5.83
C LEU A 106 4.33 -0.28 -5.12
N PHE A 107 4.09 -1.38 -5.83
CA PHE A 107 3.50 -2.58 -5.24
C PHE A 107 4.43 -3.26 -4.22
N ALA A 108 5.74 -3.30 -4.49
CA ALA A 108 6.71 -3.86 -3.56
C ALA A 108 6.80 -3.05 -2.26
N LEU A 109 6.74 -1.72 -2.33
CA LEU A 109 6.69 -0.85 -1.15
C LEU A 109 5.43 -1.11 -0.31
N TRP A 110 4.28 -1.23 -0.98
CA TRP A 110 3.03 -1.59 -0.30
C TRP A 110 3.11 -2.96 0.38
N LEU A 111 3.62 -3.97 -0.33
CA LEU A 111 3.76 -5.32 0.22
C LEU A 111 4.75 -5.35 1.39
N ALA A 112 5.88 -4.65 1.27
CA ALA A 112 6.86 -4.52 2.35
C ALA A 112 6.24 -3.86 3.59
N ALA A 113 5.40 -2.83 3.42
CA ALA A 113 4.68 -2.22 4.53
C ALA A 113 3.74 -3.22 5.23
N ARG A 114 3.05 -4.08 4.47
CA ARG A 114 2.18 -5.11 5.06
C ARG A 114 2.99 -6.11 5.88
N LEU A 115 4.04 -6.67 5.27
CA LEU A 115 4.91 -7.61 5.97
C LEU A 115 5.51 -6.99 7.24
N ALA A 116 5.98 -5.75 7.16
CA ALA A 116 6.54 -5.07 8.32
C ALA A 116 5.51 -4.83 9.43
N SER A 117 4.24 -4.60 9.11
CA SER A 117 3.16 -4.49 10.09
C SER A 117 2.86 -5.81 10.80
N TRP A 118 2.78 -6.92 10.06
CA TRP A 118 2.58 -8.28 10.61
C TRP A 118 3.72 -8.76 11.50
N PHE A 119 4.94 -8.26 11.28
CA PHE A 119 6.15 -8.57 12.05
C PHE A 119 6.67 -7.37 12.84
N SER A 120 5.79 -6.42 13.16
CA SER A 120 6.18 -5.15 13.79
C SER A 120 6.88 -5.32 15.14
N ALA A 121 6.63 -6.40 15.89
CA ALA A 121 7.32 -6.67 17.14
C ALA A 121 8.76 -7.18 16.95
N LEU A 122 9.15 -7.57 15.74
CA LEU A 122 10.46 -8.14 15.41
C LEU A 122 11.36 -7.16 14.66
N LEU A 123 10.86 -5.96 14.35
CA LEU A 123 11.52 -5.00 13.48
C LEU A 123 11.76 -3.67 14.21
N PRO A 124 12.84 -2.95 13.89
CA PRO A 124 13.05 -1.62 14.41
C PRO A 124 11.97 -0.67 13.85
N PRO A 125 11.60 0.41 14.60
CA PRO A 125 10.54 1.33 14.19
C PRO A 125 10.63 1.85 12.76
N ILE A 126 11.84 2.19 12.34
CA ILE A 126 12.10 2.74 11.01
C ILE A 126 11.81 1.73 9.90
N ALA A 127 12.05 0.42 10.13
CA ALA A 127 11.80 -0.62 9.15
C ALA A 127 10.29 -0.87 8.94
N VAL A 128 9.46 -0.54 9.93
CA VAL A 128 8.01 -0.62 9.82
C VAL A 128 7.41 0.64 9.19
N ALA A 129 7.90 1.82 9.58
CA ALA A 129 7.37 3.09 9.08
C ALA A 129 7.77 3.40 7.63
N LEU A 130 9.05 3.16 7.29
CA LEU A 130 9.62 3.64 6.02
C LEU A 130 8.92 3.09 4.78
N PRO A 131 8.59 1.78 4.66
CA PRO A 131 7.92 1.26 3.46
C PRO A 131 6.52 1.85 3.26
N GLU A 132 5.76 2.05 4.35
CA GLU A 132 4.41 2.62 4.29
C GLU A 132 4.44 4.08 3.85
N LEU A 133 5.31 4.88 4.47
CA LEU A 133 5.48 6.29 4.12
C LEU A 133 6.01 6.44 2.68
N ALA A 134 6.98 5.62 2.27
CA ALA A 134 7.50 5.62 0.91
C ALA A 134 6.41 5.26 -0.12
N PHE A 135 5.57 4.27 0.18
CA PHE A 135 4.43 3.91 -0.67
C PHE A 135 3.45 5.07 -0.84
N ILE A 136 2.99 5.65 0.27
CA ILE A 136 2.00 6.75 0.25
C ILE A 136 2.60 7.98 -0.43
N GLY A 137 3.84 8.33 -0.10
CA GLY A 137 4.55 9.46 -0.68
C GLY A 137 4.73 9.32 -2.19
N LEU A 138 5.18 8.13 -2.65
CA LEU A 138 5.37 7.87 -4.08
C LEU A 138 4.04 7.85 -4.83
N LEU A 139 3.00 7.20 -4.29
CA LEU A 139 1.66 7.23 -4.89
C LEU A 139 1.15 8.67 -5.01
N SER A 140 1.28 9.46 -3.93
CA SER A 140 0.86 10.86 -3.88
C SER A 140 1.60 11.72 -4.90
N ALA A 141 2.92 11.51 -5.04
CA ALA A 141 3.73 12.22 -6.02
C ALA A 141 3.32 11.88 -7.47
N LEU A 142 3.10 10.59 -7.78
CA LEU A 142 2.69 10.15 -9.12
C LEU A 142 1.31 10.70 -9.50
N VAL A 143 0.33 10.56 -8.58
CA VAL A 143 -1.03 11.07 -8.78
C VAL A 143 -1.02 12.60 -8.87
N GLY A 144 -0.32 13.26 -7.95
CA GLY A 144 -0.27 14.72 -7.92
C GLY A 144 0.42 15.32 -9.13
N HIS A 145 1.54 14.74 -9.57
CA HIS A 145 2.19 15.17 -10.80
C HIS A 145 1.26 15.06 -12.01
N ALA A 146 0.55 13.93 -12.16
CA ALA A 146 -0.36 13.73 -13.27
C ALA A 146 -1.56 14.68 -13.24
N LEU A 147 -2.18 14.90 -12.06
CA LEU A 147 -3.32 15.81 -11.91
C LEU A 147 -2.94 17.26 -12.20
N LEU A 148 -1.84 17.75 -11.62
CA LEU A 148 -1.39 19.12 -11.77
C LEU A 148 -0.96 19.41 -13.21
N SER A 149 -0.21 18.49 -13.84
CA SER A 149 0.27 18.66 -15.21
C SER A 149 -0.80 18.40 -16.28
N GLY A 150 -1.80 17.57 -16.01
CA GLY A 150 -2.98 17.37 -16.85
C GLY A 150 -4.10 18.38 -16.60
N TRP A 151 -3.88 19.32 -15.66
CA TRP A 151 -4.82 20.37 -15.28
C TRP A 151 -6.24 19.89 -14.95
N SER A 152 -6.34 18.73 -14.31
CA SER A 152 -7.61 18.07 -13.99
C SER A 152 -8.24 18.67 -12.73
N ARG A 153 -8.64 19.95 -12.78
CA ARG A 153 -9.11 20.74 -11.62
C ARG A 153 -10.26 20.08 -10.85
N ARG A 154 -11.16 19.39 -11.55
CA ARG A 154 -12.30 18.68 -10.96
C ARG A 154 -11.87 17.57 -9.99
N ASN A 155 -10.65 17.05 -10.15
CA ASN A 155 -10.11 15.94 -9.38
C ASN A 155 -9.04 16.37 -8.37
N PHE A 156 -8.83 17.68 -8.16
CA PHE A 156 -7.83 18.18 -7.19
C PHE A 156 -8.19 17.84 -5.74
N LEU A 157 -9.44 17.46 -5.45
CA LEU A 157 -9.86 16.95 -4.13
C LEU A 157 -9.01 15.76 -3.65
N PHE A 158 -8.46 14.95 -4.55
CA PHE A 158 -7.66 13.80 -4.15
C PHE A 158 -6.27 14.18 -3.59
N LEU A 159 -5.76 15.38 -3.91
CA LEU A 159 -4.49 15.86 -3.39
C LEU A 159 -4.50 16.05 -1.85
N PRO A 160 -5.43 16.83 -1.26
CA PRO A 160 -5.51 16.95 0.19
C PRO A 160 -5.88 15.63 0.87
N VAL A 161 -6.67 14.75 0.23
CA VAL A 161 -6.97 13.42 0.78
C VAL A 161 -5.69 12.58 0.90
N LEU A 162 -4.88 12.50 -0.15
CA LEU A 162 -3.61 11.76 -0.14
C LEU A 162 -2.60 12.38 0.85
N ALA A 163 -2.55 13.71 0.93
CA ALA A 163 -1.73 14.41 1.93
C ALA A 163 -2.20 14.09 3.37
N ALA A 164 -3.51 14.08 3.61
CA ALA A 164 -4.07 13.71 4.91
C ALA A 164 -3.75 12.25 5.27
N MET A 165 -3.78 11.33 4.31
CA MET A 165 -3.37 9.93 4.53
C MET A 165 -1.88 9.83 4.86
N PHE A 166 -1.01 10.59 4.19
CA PHE A 166 0.41 10.63 4.51
C PHE A 166 0.66 11.16 5.92
N VAL A 167 0.04 12.28 6.28
CA VAL A 167 0.14 12.87 7.62
C VAL A 167 -0.40 11.90 8.69
N ALA A 168 -1.53 11.26 8.43
CA ALA A 168 -2.10 10.27 9.34
C ALA A 168 -1.14 9.08 9.56
N ALA A 169 -0.46 8.59 8.52
CA ALA A 169 0.54 7.54 8.64
C ALA A 169 1.75 8.01 9.46
N VAL A 170 2.26 9.22 9.22
CA VAL A 170 3.35 9.81 10.03
C VAL A 170 2.95 9.88 11.50
N LEU A 171 1.77 10.43 11.81
CA LEU A 171 1.27 10.56 13.17
C LEU A 171 1.07 9.18 13.84
N TYR A 172 0.63 8.18 13.09
CA TYR A 172 0.52 6.81 13.60
C TYR A 172 1.87 6.25 14.04
N HIS A 173 2.89 6.33 13.18
CA HIS A 173 4.23 5.82 13.49
C HIS A 173 4.94 6.62 14.60
N LEU A 174 4.59 7.90 14.78
CA LEU A 174 5.09 8.71 15.91
C LEU A 174 4.40 8.37 17.23
N LYS A 175 3.10 8.07 17.21
CA LYS A 175 2.30 7.82 18.42
C LYS A 175 2.51 6.43 19.01
N PHE A 176 2.79 5.44 18.16
CA PHE A 176 2.99 4.06 18.58
C PHE A 176 4.45 3.64 18.40
N PRO A 177 5.40 4.21 19.17
CA PRO A 177 6.77 3.73 19.17
C PRO A 177 6.76 2.28 19.68
N TYR A 178 7.30 1.40 18.86
CA TYR A 178 7.50 -0.03 19.14
C TYR A 178 8.20 -0.20 20.50
N PRO A 179 7.91 -1.29 21.25
CA PRO A 179 8.31 -1.41 22.65
C PRO A 179 9.83 -1.21 22.85
N ALA A 180 10.17 -0.50 23.93
CA ALA A 180 11.53 -0.03 24.27
C ALA A 180 12.61 -1.13 24.30
N HIS A 181 12.21 -2.39 24.51
CA HIS A 181 13.12 -3.54 24.50
C HIS A 181 13.90 -3.71 23.18
N ILE A 182 13.35 -3.23 22.06
CA ILE A 182 14.02 -3.29 20.74
C ILE A 182 15.11 -2.20 20.61
N LEU A 183 15.01 -1.13 21.39
CA LEU A 183 15.97 -0.02 21.39
C LEU A 183 17.10 -0.22 22.41
N GLY A 184 17.07 -1.29 23.22
CA GLY A 184 18.05 -1.51 24.28
C GLY A 184 18.02 -0.43 25.37
N LEU A 185 16.87 0.24 25.54
CA LEU A 185 16.67 1.30 26.54
C LEU A 185 16.08 0.78 27.86
N ASP A 186 15.99 -0.54 27.99
CA ASP A 186 15.53 -1.20 29.20
C ASP A 186 16.75 -1.40 30.12
N THR A 187 17.06 -0.37 30.92
CA THR A 187 17.91 -0.47 32.13
C THR A 187 17.06 -0.44 33.37
#